data_AF-A0A0K9P8T0-F1
#
_entry.id   AF-A0A0K9P8T0-F1
#
_cell.length_a   1.000
_cell.length_b   1.000
_cell.length_c   1.000
_cell.angle_alpha   90.00
_cell.angle_beta   90.00
_cell.angle_gamma   90.00
#
_symmetry.space_group_name_H-M   'P 1'
#
loop_
_entity.id
_entity.type
_entity.pdbx_description
1 polymer ?
#
loop_
_entity_poly.entity_id
_entity_poly.type
_entity_poly.pdbx_seq_one_letter_code
_entity_poly.pdbx_strand_id
1 'polypeptide(L)'
;MVVGCPHLLALNLDIMKRSFEYFHEEMERDLEDLITFPAFFTYGLESMVKPRHELVSKKLLKCSLDWLLNFSDEKFHERMTYDSISIEEMEEREEEEAEISSVSSFLQLQKTPKDESTHSDEESFIV
;
A
#
# COMPACT_ATOMS: atom_id res chain seq x y z
N MET A 1 10.54 17.41 15.23
CA MET A 1 10.79 16.28 16.15
C MET A 1 10.33 16.56 17.59
N VAL A 2 11.05 17.33 18.42
CA VAL A 2 10.77 17.45 19.88
C VAL A 2 9.42 18.09 20.23
N VAL A 3 9.00 19.13 19.49
CA VAL A 3 7.70 19.80 19.75
C VAL A 3 6.52 18.83 19.59
N GLY A 4 6.59 17.88 18.65
CA GLY A 4 5.54 16.88 18.43
C GLY A 4 5.62 15.67 19.38
N CYS A 5 6.79 15.41 19.97
CA CYS A 5 7.02 14.27 20.84
C CYS A 5 7.92 14.68 22.03
N PRO A 6 7.41 15.47 22.99
CA PRO A 6 8.22 15.99 24.10
C PRO A 6 8.75 14.88 25.02
N HIS A 7 8.06 13.73 25.09
CA HIS A 7 8.47 12.55 25.87
C HIS A 7 9.84 11.99 25.47
N LEU A 8 10.32 12.29 24.25
CA LEU A 8 11.65 11.90 23.80
C LEU A 8 12.76 12.41 24.73
N LEU A 9 12.57 13.58 25.36
CA LEU A 9 13.54 14.17 26.28
C LEU A 9 13.70 13.37 27.58
N ALA A 10 12.72 12.53 27.92
CA ALA A 10 12.75 11.68 29.11
C ALA A 10 13.28 10.26 28.82
N LEU A 11 13.56 9.94 27.56
CA LEU A 11 14.09 8.62 27.20
C LEU A 11 15.57 8.50 27.59
N ASN A 12 15.98 7.26 27.84
CA ASN A 12 17.36 6.96 28.14
C ASN A 12 18.22 7.15 26.86
N LEU A 13 19.26 7.99 26.96
CA LEU A 13 20.13 8.32 25.84
C LEU A 13 20.88 7.11 25.29
N ASP A 14 21.30 6.15 26.12
CA ASP A 14 21.98 4.95 25.67
C ASP A 14 21.05 4.06 24.82
N ILE A 15 19.78 3.96 25.23
CA ILE A 15 18.74 3.23 24.47
C ILE A 15 18.46 3.94 23.13
N MET A 16 18.34 5.28 23.16
CA MET A 16 18.14 6.07 21.94
C MET A 16 19.32 5.92 20.98
N LYS A 17 20.55 5.98 21.49
CA LYS A 17 21.78 5.83 20.69
C LYS A 17 21.83 4.47 20.00
N ARG A 18 21.56 3.38 20.71
CA ARG A 18 21.50 2.04 20.10
C ARG A 18 20.40 1.91 19.05
N SER A 19 19.24 2.54 19.29
CA SER A 19 18.14 2.54 18.32
C SER A 19 18.50 3.34 17.07
N PHE A 20 19.20 4.45 17.24
CA PHE A 20 19.69 5.28 16.14
C PHE A 20 20.80 4.60 15.33
N GLU A 21 21.75 3.95 16.00
CA GLU A 21 22.79 3.13 15.34
C GLU A 21 22.12 2.09 14.45
N TYR A 22 21.14 1.34 14.97
CA TYR A 22 20.39 0.37 14.17
C TYR A 22 19.65 0.98 12.97
N PHE A 23 19.03 2.14 13.19
CA PHE A 23 18.30 2.85 12.15
C PHE A 23 19.22 3.30 11.00
N HIS A 24 20.43 3.73 11.32
CA HIS A 24 21.36 4.27 10.32
C HIS A 24 22.21 3.20 9.65
N GLU A 25 22.76 2.26 10.43
CA GLU A 25 23.71 1.25 9.95
C GLU A 25 23.01 0.04 9.34
N GLU A 26 21.99 -0.51 10.00
CA GLU A 26 21.32 -1.73 9.53
C GLU A 26 20.07 -1.47 8.66
N MET A 27 19.28 -0.43 8.97
CA MET A 27 18.11 -0.10 8.14
C MET A 27 18.46 0.80 6.95
N GLU A 28 19.66 1.39 6.94
CA GLU A 28 20.16 2.28 5.87
C GLU A 28 19.17 3.38 5.48
N ARG A 29 18.48 3.97 6.46
CA ARG A 29 17.45 4.99 6.22
C ARG A 29 17.97 6.41 6.36
N ASP A 30 17.32 7.32 5.64
CA ASP A 30 17.57 8.75 5.72
C ASP A 30 17.04 9.35 7.03
N LEU A 31 17.72 10.39 7.53
CA LEU A 31 17.32 11.11 8.74
C LEU A 31 15.94 11.76 8.62
N GLU A 32 15.47 12.03 7.41
CA GLU A 32 14.17 12.64 7.14
C GLU A 32 13.00 11.76 7.61
N ASP A 33 13.13 10.43 7.48
CA ASP A 33 12.16 9.46 8.01
C ASP A 33 12.02 9.60 9.54
N LEU A 34 13.13 9.80 10.24
CA LEU A 34 13.16 9.92 11.70
C LEU A 34 12.58 11.25 12.20
N ILE A 35 12.79 12.33 11.44
CA ILE A 35 12.20 13.64 11.73
C ILE A 35 10.67 13.57 11.58
N THR A 36 10.20 12.86 10.55
CA THR A 36 8.79 12.65 10.23
C THR A 36 8.11 11.71 11.23
N PHE A 37 8.84 10.68 11.69
CA PHE A 37 8.36 9.71 12.66
C PHE A 37 9.23 9.67 13.94
N PRO A 38 9.15 10.71 14.80
CA PRO A 38 9.94 10.76 16.05
C PRO A 38 9.62 9.62 17.01
N ALA A 39 8.41 9.09 16.91
CA ALA A 39 7.90 8.02 17.77
C ALA A 39 8.72 6.73 17.64
N PHE A 40 9.56 6.58 16.62
CA PHE A 40 10.51 5.48 16.46
C PHE A 40 11.22 5.09 17.77
N PHE A 41 11.74 6.09 18.49
CA PHE A 41 12.50 5.87 19.74
C PHE A 41 11.65 5.34 20.91
N THR A 42 10.33 5.38 20.79
CA THR A 42 9.42 4.83 21.80
C THR A 42 9.16 3.34 21.59
N TYR A 43 9.51 2.78 20.44
CA TYR A 43 9.41 1.35 20.17
C TYR A 43 10.61 0.60 20.73
N GLY A 44 10.37 -0.61 21.21
CA GLY A 44 11.45 -1.49 21.66
C GLY A 44 12.29 -1.97 20.49
N LEU A 45 13.59 -1.62 20.51
CA LEU A 45 14.53 -1.99 19.45
C LEU A 45 14.57 -3.51 19.20
N GLU A 46 14.87 -4.27 20.25
CA GLU A 46 15.02 -5.74 20.16
C GLU A 46 13.68 -6.46 20.06
N SER A 47 12.62 -5.91 20.65
CA SER A 47 11.32 -6.59 20.73
C SER A 47 10.41 -6.33 19.53
N MET A 48 10.54 -5.19 18.85
CA MET A 48 9.67 -4.82 17.73
C MET A 48 10.44 -4.38 16.49
N VAL A 49 11.36 -3.42 16.62
CA VAL A 49 11.98 -2.79 15.44
C VAL A 49 12.79 -3.81 14.63
N LYS A 50 13.71 -4.53 15.27
CA LYS A 50 14.54 -5.55 14.61
C LYS A 50 13.74 -6.69 13.98
N PRO A 51 12.86 -7.41 14.71
CA PRO A 51 12.15 -8.55 14.13
C PRO A 51 11.26 -8.14 12.96
N ARG A 52 10.63 -6.97 13.01
CA ARG A 52 9.81 -6.47 11.89
C ARG A 52 10.64 -6.04 10.70
N HIS A 53 11.75 -5.31 10.92
CA HIS A 53 12.66 -4.92 9.87
C HIS A 53 13.25 -6.13 9.15
N GLU A 54 13.74 -7.14 9.89
CA GLU A 54 14.30 -8.36 9.30
C GLU A 54 13.28 -9.11 8.43
N LEU A 55 12.01 -9.15 8.83
CA LEU A 55 10.94 -9.79 8.04
C LEU A 55 10.66 -9.02 6.75
N VAL A 56 10.57 -7.69 6.82
CA VAL A 56 10.40 -6.80 5.64
C VAL A 56 11.58 -6.98 4.68
N SER A 57 12.81 -6.94 5.19
CA SER A 57 14.03 -7.00 4.40
C SER A 57 14.22 -8.38 3.74
N LYS A 58 13.81 -9.47 4.40
CA LYS A 58 13.77 -10.81 3.79
C LYS A 58 12.81 -10.90 2.59
N LYS A 59 11.76 -10.09 2.57
CA LYS A 59 10.81 -9.98 1.47
C LYS A 59 11.15 -8.89 0.45
N LEU A 60 12.28 -8.19 0.63
CA LEU A 60 12.71 -7.05 -0.20
C LEU A 60 11.66 -5.93 -0.31
N LEU A 61 10.78 -5.81 0.70
CA LEU A 61 9.74 -4.79 0.73
C LEU A 61 10.31 -3.46 1.22
N LYS A 62 9.93 -2.35 0.59
CA LYS A 62 10.22 -0.99 1.07
C LYS A 62 8.96 -0.37 1.62
N CYS A 63 9.00 0.14 2.85
CA CYS A 63 7.85 0.74 3.54
C CYS A 63 8.26 1.91 4.44
N SER A 64 7.32 2.75 4.87
CA SER A 64 7.58 3.82 5.85
C SER A 64 7.69 3.28 7.29
N LEU A 65 8.28 4.06 8.20
CA LEU A 65 8.33 3.70 9.63
C LEU A 65 6.95 3.57 10.26
N ASP A 66 6.01 4.44 9.88
CA ASP A 66 4.60 4.33 10.28
C ASP A 66 3.99 2.98 9.88
N TRP A 67 4.22 2.56 8.64
CA TRP A 67 3.70 1.27 8.16
C TRP A 67 4.36 0.10 8.89
N LEU A 68 5.65 0.21 9.21
CA LEU A 68 6.39 -0.84 9.91
C LEU A 68 5.95 -1.00 11.37
N LEU A 69 5.77 0.11 12.08
CA LEU A 69 5.73 0.11 13.54
C LEU A 69 4.34 0.42 14.12
N ASN A 70 3.44 1.08 13.39
CA ASN A 70 2.18 1.53 13.95
C ASN A 70 1.10 0.43 14.05
N PHE A 71 1.31 -0.73 13.42
CA PHE A 71 0.38 -1.87 13.51
C PHE A 71 0.65 -2.75 14.74
N SER A 72 -0.40 -3.41 15.23
CA SER A 72 -0.24 -4.54 16.15
C SER A 72 0.47 -5.70 15.46
N ASP A 73 1.06 -6.60 16.25
CA ASP A 73 1.76 -7.77 15.72
C ASP A 73 0.85 -8.60 14.82
N GLU A 74 -0.41 -8.84 15.23
CA GLU A 74 -1.41 -9.56 14.44
C GLU A 74 -1.63 -8.94 13.06
N LYS A 75 -1.90 -7.62 13.00
CA LYS A 75 -2.12 -6.90 11.73
C LYS A 75 -0.86 -6.85 10.88
N PHE A 76 0.31 -6.74 11.51
CA PHE A 76 1.59 -6.78 10.80
C PHE A 76 1.81 -8.15 10.16
N HIS A 77 1.55 -9.24 10.88
CA HIS A 77 1.67 -10.61 10.37
C HIS A 77 0.67 -10.88 9.25
N GLU A 78 -0.57 -10.44 9.39
CA GLU A 78 -1.60 -10.57 8.36
C GLU A 78 -1.14 -9.90 7.05
N ARG A 79 -0.69 -8.65 7.10
CA ARG A 79 -0.14 -7.95 5.91
C ARG A 79 1.06 -8.67 5.32
N MET A 80 1.95 -9.17 6.18
CA MET A 80 3.08 -9.97 5.74
C MET A 80 2.66 -11.27 5.07
N THR A 81 1.54 -11.89 5.43
CA THR A 81 1.05 -13.09 4.73
C THR A 81 0.43 -12.77 3.37
N TYR A 82 -0.29 -11.65 3.26
CA TYR A 82 -0.96 -11.25 2.01
C TYR A 82 0.01 -10.69 0.95
N ASP A 83 1.05 -9.93 1.34
CA ASP A 83 2.08 -9.41 0.42
C ASP A 83 3.00 -10.50 -0.18
N SER A 84 2.73 -11.79 0.09
CA SER A 84 3.31 -12.89 -0.69
C SER A 84 2.81 -12.91 -2.14
N ILE A 85 1.76 -12.16 -2.44
CA ILE A 85 1.11 -12.08 -3.74
C ILE A 85 1.05 -10.61 -4.12
N SER A 86 2.09 -10.05 -4.76
CA SER A 86 2.05 -8.76 -5.48
C SER A 86 3.43 -8.36 -6.01
N ILE A 87 3.90 -9.05 -7.05
CA ILE A 87 4.57 -8.41 -8.20
C ILE A 87 3.98 -8.97 -9.52
N GLU A 88 3.41 -10.18 -9.51
CA GLU A 88 2.84 -10.81 -10.72
C GLU A 88 1.36 -10.43 -10.98
N GLU A 89 0.56 -10.09 -9.96
CA GLU A 89 -0.88 -9.79 -10.16
C GLU A 89 -1.19 -8.41 -10.77
N MET A 90 -0.18 -7.55 -10.95
CA MET A 90 -0.38 -6.31 -11.71
C MET A 90 -0.23 -6.55 -13.23
N GLU A 91 0.47 -7.61 -13.64
CA GLU A 91 0.61 -7.98 -15.06
C GLU A 91 -0.64 -8.74 -15.56
N GLU A 92 -1.26 -9.58 -14.73
CA GLU A 92 -2.46 -10.34 -15.13
C GLU A 92 -3.70 -9.46 -15.38
N ARG A 93 -3.79 -8.28 -14.73
CA ARG A 93 -4.93 -7.36 -14.94
C ARG A 93 -4.79 -6.53 -16.22
N GLU A 94 -3.57 -6.27 -16.68
CA GLU A 94 -3.34 -5.55 -17.94
C GLU A 94 -3.61 -6.45 -19.16
N GLU A 95 -3.34 -7.76 -19.05
CA GLU A 95 -3.62 -8.73 -20.11
C GLU A 95 -5.13 -9.00 -20.28
N GLU A 96 -5.89 -9.18 -19.18
CA GLU A 96 -7.35 -9.39 -19.26
C GLU A 96 -8.08 -8.15 -19.82
N GLU A 97 -7.67 -6.92 -19.44
CA GLU A 97 -8.28 -5.71 -19.99
C GLU A 97 -7.97 -5.52 -21.48
N ALA A 98 -6.77 -5.91 -21.93
CA ALA A 98 -6.40 -5.89 -23.34
C ALA A 98 -7.20 -6.94 -24.15
N GLU A 99 -7.41 -8.14 -23.61
CA GLU A 99 -8.22 -9.19 -24.25
C GLU A 99 -9.71 -8.79 -24.33
N ILE A 100 -10.29 -8.28 -23.24
CA ILE A 100 -11.70 -7.81 -23.22
C ILE A 100 -11.90 -6.66 -24.22
N SER A 101 -10.95 -5.73 -24.31
CA SER A 101 -10.96 -4.62 -25.28
C SER A 101 -10.90 -5.11 -26.74
N SER A 102 -10.06 -6.12 -27.01
CA SER A 102 -9.93 -6.75 -28.33
C SER A 102 -11.22 -7.48 -28.75
N VAL A 103 -11.81 -8.27 -27.84
CA VAL A 103 -13.06 -9.00 -28.08
C VAL A 103 -14.25 -8.05 -28.28
N SER A 104 -14.31 -6.97 -27.49
CA SER A 104 -15.34 -5.93 -27.63
C SER A 104 -15.25 -5.22 -28.99
N SER A 105 -14.03 -4.85 -29.41
CA SER A 105 -13.80 -4.25 -30.74
C SER A 105 -14.18 -5.20 -31.89
N PHE A 106 -13.93 -6.50 -31.74
CA PHE A 106 -14.29 -7.52 -32.73
C PHE A 106 -15.81 -7.72 -32.86
N LEU A 107 -16.54 -7.69 -31.74
CA LEU A 107 -18.01 -7.77 -31.72
C LEU A 107 -18.68 -6.54 -32.36
N GLN A 108 -18.07 -5.35 -32.21
CA GLN A 108 -18.57 -4.11 -32.84
C GLN A 108 -18.52 -4.16 -34.38
N LEU A 109 -17.52 -4.84 -34.96
CA LEU A 109 -17.33 -4.98 -36.42
C LEU A 109 -18.34 -5.92 -37.09
N GLN A 110 -18.96 -6.83 -36.33
CA GLN A 110 -19.94 -7.80 -36.84
C GLN A 110 -21.37 -7.24 -36.93
N LYS A 111 -21.61 -5.99 -36.49
CA LYS A 111 -22.97 -5.45 -36.34
C LYS A 111 -23.24 -4.23 -37.21
N THR A 112 -23.35 -4.41 -38.53
CA THR A 112 -24.33 -3.72 -39.42
C THR A 112 -24.55 -4.58 -40.68
N PRO A 113 -25.69 -4.53 -41.41
CA PRO A 113 -26.71 -3.47 -41.45
C PRO A 113 -28.21 -3.90 -41.57
N LYS A 114 -29.11 -2.89 -41.50
CA LYS A 114 -30.54 -2.82 -41.95
C LYS A 114 -31.64 -3.37 -41.02
N ASP A 115 -32.53 -2.50 -40.53
CA ASP A 115 -33.86 -2.31 -41.13
C ASP A 115 -34.55 -1.03 -40.62
N GLU A 116 -35.37 -0.43 -41.48
CA GLU A 116 -36.21 0.73 -41.28
C GLU A 116 -37.42 0.39 -40.38
N SER A 117 -37.85 1.30 -39.51
CA SER A 117 -39.27 1.66 -39.42
C SER A 117 -39.48 2.88 -38.53
N THR A 118 -40.18 3.84 -39.12
CA THR A 118 -40.81 5.01 -38.50
C THR A 118 -41.89 4.58 -37.52
N HIS A 119 -41.94 5.19 -36.33
CA HIS A 119 -43.15 5.18 -35.49
C HIS A 119 -43.50 6.62 -35.10
N SER A 120 -44.53 7.14 -35.74
CA SER A 120 -45.25 8.35 -35.36
C SER A 120 -46.56 7.95 -34.69
N ASP A 121 -46.79 8.57 -33.53
CA ASP A 121 -48.05 9.03 -32.95
C ASP A 121 -49.17 8.05 -32.63
N GLU A 122 -49.40 7.83 -31.32
CA GLU A 122 -50.72 7.62 -30.72
C GLU A 122 -50.72 8.26 -29.31
N GLU A 123 -50.86 9.59 -29.23
CA GLU A 123 -51.28 10.27 -27.99
C GLU A 123 -52.81 10.30 -27.95
N SER A 124 -53.43 9.47 -27.11
CA SER A 124 -54.80 9.67 -26.69
C SER A 124 -54.96 9.29 -25.22
N PHE A 125 -54.96 10.30 -24.34
CA PHE A 125 -55.49 10.17 -23.00
C PHE A 125 -56.57 11.24 -22.78
N ILE A 126 -57.82 10.78 -22.74
CA ILE A 126 -58.94 11.51 -22.14
C ILE A 126 -59.06 10.94 -20.72
N VAL A 127 -58.93 11.81 -19.71
CA VAL A 127 -59.86 12.13 -18.60
C VAL A 127 -59.08 12.97 -17.58
#